data_AF-A0A4Z0HLE6-F1
#
_entry.id   AF-A0A4Z0HLE6-F1
#
_cell.length_a   1.000
_cell.length_b   1.000
_cell.length_c   1.000
_cell.angle_alpha   90.00
_cell.angle_beta   90.00
_cell.angle_gamma   90.00
#
_symmetry.space_group_name_H-M   'P 1'
#
loop_
_entity.id
_entity.type
_entity.pdbx_description
1 polymer ?
#
loop_
_entity_poly.entity_id
_entity_poly.type
_entity_poly.pdbx_seq_one_letter_code
_entity_poly.pdbx_strand_id
1 'polypeptide(L)'
;MRRRLLMYSAPVALVLVIAIAKLLSVVLIGNSTAASFTDRDTEALRSEVGRLQVLNVVEPGKASFAAGALAVLEDRLVDADQNFADAVARLDGAESCSARVNLELVRETLGDRATAAADGRTALNHYLSAREVIDRAPEGCFADGEVLARLNSKIGAAGAIVPPNPPPPPPAAPVLPPGAGGTALTQPPNRLDPTSGDPLDRLQQILRDAATG
;
A
#
# COMPACT_ATOMS: atom_id res chain seq x y z
N MET A 1 47.22 -35.25 27.88
CA MET A 1 45.86 -35.12 27.30
C MET A 1 45.38 -33.67 27.05
N ARG A 2 45.79 -32.64 27.83
CA ARG A 2 45.38 -31.22 27.58
C ARG A 2 45.89 -30.59 26.27
N ARG A 3 47.04 -31.02 25.76
CA ARG A 3 47.70 -30.45 24.56
C ARG A 3 47.07 -30.88 23.23
N ARG A 4 46.38 -32.03 23.19
CA ARG A 4 45.66 -32.50 21.99
C ARG A 4 44.29 -31.84 21.82
N LEU A 5 43.60 -31.52 22.91
CA LEU A 5 42.33 -30.77 22.87
C LEU A 5 42.53 -29.35 22.33
N LEU A 6 43.63 -28.68 22.70
CA LEU A 6 43.97 -27.35 22.17
C LEU A 6 44.30 -27.34 20.68
N MET A 7 44.88 -28.43 20.14
CA MET A 7 45.22 -28.50 18.70
C MET A 7 44.00 -28.70 17.79
N TYR A 8 42.88 -29.22 18.33
CA TYR A 8 41.62 -29.34 17.58
C TYR A 8 40.67 -28.15 17.83
N SER A 9 40.72 -27.52 19.01
CA SER A 9 39.88 -26.34 19.29
C SER A 9 40.46 -25.04 18.70
N ALA A 10 41.78 -24.93 18.56
CA ALA A 10 42.43 -23.77 17.95
C ALA A 10 42.01 -23.50 16.49
N PRO A 11 41.97 -24.50 15.57
CA PRO A 11 41.51 -24.24 14.21
C PRO A 11 40.02 -23.91 14.16
N VAL A 12 39.18 -24.51 15.03
CA VAL A 12 37.74 -24.19 15.08
C VAL A 12 37.51 -22.77 15.59
N ALA A 13 38.22 -22.36 16.65
CA ALA A 13 38.16 -20.99 17.15
C ALA A 13 38.68 -19.99 16.12
N LEU A 14 39.74 -20.32 15.38
CA LEU A 14 40.27 -19.49 14.32
C LEU A 14 39.25 -19.31 13.18
N VAL A 15 38.59 -20.39 12.75
CA VAL A 15 37.52 -20.34 11.74
C VAL A 15 36.35 -19.48 12.24
N LEU A 16 35.98 -19.61 13.52
CA LEU A 16 34.92 -18.80 14.12
C LEU A 16 35.28 -17.30 14.13
N VAL A 17 36.51 -16.95 14.51
CA VAL A 17 37.01 -15.56 14.51
C VAL A 17 37.06 -15.00 13.09
N ILE A 18 37.50 -15.78 12.10
CA ILE A 18 37.50 -15.38 10.69
C ILE A 18 36.06 -15.15 10.20
N ALA A 19 35.11 -16.02 10.57
CA ALA A 19 33.70 -15.85 10.23
C ALA A 19 33.12 -14.56 10.84
N ILE A 20 33.37 -14.31 12.13
CA ILE A 20 32.94 -13.08 12.80
C ILE A 20 33.57 -11.84 12.15
N ALA A 21 34.88 -11.86 11.88
CA ALA A 21 35.56 -10.75 11.21
C ALA A 21 35.01 -10.50 9.81
N LYS A 22 34.65 -11.56 9.07
CA LYS A 22 34.05 -11.47 7.74
C LYS A 22 32.65 -10.88 7.80
N LEU A 23 31.82 -11.30 8.77
CA LEU A 23 30.49 -10.74 9.01
C LEU A 23 30.57 -9.25 9.39
N LEU A 24 31.50 -8.88 10.27
CA LEU A 24 31.75 -7.48 10.62
C LEU A 24 32.24 -6.65 9.41
N SER A 25 33.06 -7.24 8.54
CA SER A 25 33.53 -6.57 7.31
C SER A 25 32.37 -6.28 6.35
N VAL A 26 31.43 -7.21 6.19
CA VAL A 26 30.23 -7.02 5.35
C VAL A 26 29.33 -5.91 5.92
N VAL A 27 29.15 -5.85 7.25
CA VAL A 27 28.37 -4.79 7.91
C VAL A 27 29.06 -3.42 7.79
N LEU A 28 30.39 -3.36 7.92
CA LEU A 28 31.15 -2.12 7.78
C LEU A 28 31.18 -1.61 6.33
N ILE A 29 31.20 -2.50 5.35
CA ILE A 29 31.11 -2.16 3.93
C ILE A 29 29.67 -1.74 3.59
N GLY A 30 28.66 -2.40 4.16
CA GLY A 30 27.24 -2.04 4.02
C GLY A 30 26.90 -0.66 4.57
N ASN A 31 27.61 -0.19 5.60
CA ASN A 31 27.44 1.16 6.14
C ASN A 31 28.09 2.27 5.27
N SER A 32 28.91 1.92 4.27
CA SER A 32 29.63 2.91 3.44
C SER A 32 29.11 3.06 2.01
N THR A 33 28.01 2.41 1.63
CA THR A 33 27.54 2.48 0.24
C THR A 33 26.02 2.42 0.13
N ALA A 34 25.35 3.48 0.59
CA ALA A 34 23.98 3.82 0.17
C ALA A 34 23.91 4.36 -1.28
N ALA A 35 24.88 4.05 -2.13
CA ALA A 35 24.99 4.56 -3.49
C ALA A 35 25.59 3.51 -4.43
N SER A 36 24.83 2.47 -4.78
CA SER A 36 24.90 1.74 -6.07
C SER A 36 24.13 0.42 -5.99
N PHE A 37 22.80 0.50 -5.99
CA PHE A 37 21.96 -0.66 -6.30
C PHE A 37 21.79 -0.75 -7.81
N THR A 38 22.60 -1.57 -8.48
CA THR A 38 22.37 -1.91 -9.89
C THR A 38 22.79 -3.36 -10.15
N ASP A 39 21.78 -4.24 -10.11
CA ASP A 39 21.53 -5.25 -11.14
C ASP A 39 22.41 -6.53 -11.20
N ARG A 40 22.95 -7.04 -10.08
CA ARG A 40 23.79 -8.27 -10.14
C ARG A 40 23.59 -9.43 -9.16
N ASP A 41 22.54 -9.47 -8.33
CA ASP A 41 22.46 -10.55 -7.33
C ASP A 41 21.11 -11.29 -7.22
N THR A 42 20.26 -11.31 -8.24
CA THR A 42 18.98 -12.04 -8.16
C THR A 42 19.14 -13.58 -8.16
N GLU A 43 20.17 -14.11 -8.83
CA GLU A 43 20.49 -15.57 -8.83
C GLU A 43 21.21 -16.01 -7.54
N ALA A 44 22.16 -15.21 -7.03
CA ALA A 44 22.88 -15.47 -5.79
C ALA A 44 21.94 -15.41 -4.58
N LEU A 45 21.02 -14.44 -4.57
CA LEU A 45 20.00 -14.27 -3.54
C LEU A 45 19.03 -15.46 -3.49
N ARG A 46 18.66 -16.05 -4.64
CA ARG A 46 17.74 -17.20 -4.68
C ARG A 46 18.34 -18.46 -4.02
N SER A 47 19.64 -18.69 -4.19
CA SER A 47 20.37 -19.79 -3.56
C SER A 47 20.56 -19.59 -2.04
N GLU A 48 20.75 -18.34 -1.58
CA GLU A 48 20.89 -18.03 -0.16
C GLU A 48 19.55 -18.03 0.60
N VAL A 49 18.47 -17.56 -0.02
CA VAL A 49 17.11 -17.64 0.54
C VAL A 49 16.66 -19.09 0.72
N GLY A 50 16.96 -19.97 -0.24
CA GLY A 50 16.68 -21.41 -0.14
C GLY A 50 17.40 -22.11 1.02
N ARG A 51 18.55 -21.59 1.48
CA ARG A 51 19.27 -22.10 2.66
C ARG A 51 18.78 -21.49 3.98
N LEU A 52 18.34 -20.23 3.95
CA LEU A 52 17.78 -19.55 5.13
C LEU A 52 16.41 -20.14 5.52
N GLN A 53 15.62 -20.57 4.53
CA GLN A 53 14.31 -21.20 4.73
C GLN A 53 14.38 -22.62 5.33
N VAL A 54 15.57 -23.24 5.39
CA VAL A 54 15.78 -24.56 6.02
C VAL A 54 16.06 -24.43 7.54
N LEU A 55 16.45 -23.25 8.02
CA LEU A 55 16.68 -22.96 9.46
C LEU A 55 15.41 -22.45 10.18
N ASN A 56 14.25 -22.63 9.54
CA ASN A 56 13.01 -21.88 9.74
C ASN A 56 12.11 -22.47 10.85
N VAL A 57 12.63 -22.51 12.08
CA VAL A 57 11.87 -22.91 13.28
C VAL A 57 11.94 -21.87 14.41
N VAL A 58 12.84 -20.89 14.32
CA VAL A 58 13.15 -20.02 15.49
C VAL A 58 12.54 -18.61 15.41
N GLU A 59 12.28 -18.03 14.23
CA GLU A 59 11.84 -16.63 14.12
C GLU A 59 10.82 -16.39 12.96
N PRO A 60 9.52 -16.57 13.20
CA PRO A 60 8.49 -16.50 12.15
C PRO A 60 8.35 -15.12 11.50
N GLY A 61 8.69 -14.03 12.19
CA GLY A 61 8.67 -12.68 11.62
C GLY A 61 9.69 -12.48 10.49
N LYS A 62 10.87 -13.12 10.59
CA LYS A 62 11.91 -13.03 9.55
C LYS A 62 11.56 -13.84 8.31
N ALA A 63 10.83 -14.95 8.49
CA ALA A 63 10.29 -15.72 7.38
C ALA A 63 9.30 -14.88 6.56
N SER A 64 8.38 -14.19 7.22
CA SER A 64 7.44 -13.26 6.57
C SER A 64 8.19 -12.12 5.87
N PHE A 65 9.21 -11.53 6.51
CA PHE A 65 10.02 -10.50 5.86
C PHE A 65 10.70 -11.00 4.57
N ALA A 66 11.34 -12.17 4.62
CA ALA A 66 12.00 -12.77 3.46
C ALA A 66 11.02 -13.13 2.35
N ALA A 67 9.84 -13.65 2.71
CA ALA A 67 8.76 -13.94 1.76
C ALA A 67 8.26 -12.65 1.09
N GLY A 68 8.12 -11.56 1.84
CA GLY A 68 7.76 -10.24 1.30
C GLY A 68 8.81 -9.72 0.31
N ALA A 69 10.10 -9.81 0.67
CA ALA A 69 11.18 -9.39 -0.21
C ALA A 69 11.24 -10.22 -1.51
N LEU A 70 11.06 -11.54 -1.43
CA LEU A 70 10.96 -12.39 -2.61
C LEU A 70 9.75 -12.02 -3.48
N ALA A 71 8.59 -11.78 -2.87
CA ALA A 71 7.39 -11.38 -3.60
C ALA A 71 7.57 -10.05 -4.35
N VAL A 72 8.31 -9.07 -3.79
CA VAL A 72 8.69 -7.84 -4.52
C VAL A 72 9.52 -8.16 -5.75
N LEU A 73 10.52 -9.04 -5.63
CA LEU A 73 11.38 -9.43 -6.74
C LEU A 73 10.63 -10.20 -7.84
N GLU A 74 9.54 -10.87 -7.47
CA GLU A 74 8.65 -11.58 -8.39
C GLU A 74 7.49 -10.71 -8.92
N ASP A 75 7.50 -9.40 -8.63
CA ASP A 75 6.45 -8.44 -8.97
C ASP A 75 5.07 -8.70 -8.31
N ARG A 76 5.02 -9.57 -7.31
CA ARG A 76 3.82 -9.97 -6.58
C ARG A 76 3.54 -9.03 -5.41
N LEU A 77 3.28 -7.76 -5.70
CA LEU A 77 3.17 -6.71 -4.69
C LEU A 77 2.05 -6.90 -3.67
N VAL A 78 0.93 -7.54 -4.03
CA VAL A 78 -0.16 -7.85 -3.08
C VAL A 78 0.30 -8.87 -2.04
N ASP A 79 1.04 -9.89 -2.47
CA ASP A 79 1.61 -10.88 -1.57
C ASP A 79 2.72 -10.26 -0.73
N ALA A 80 3.51 -9.34 -1.30
CA ALA A 80 4.52 -8.59 -0.55
C ALA A 80 3.91 -7.74 0.56
N ASP A 81 2.79 -7.04 0.30
CA ASP A 81 2.08 -6.23 1.30
C ASP A 81 1.66 -7.08 2.50
N GLN A 82 1.03 -8.23 2.25
CA GLN A 82 0.59 -9.14 3.30
C GLN A 82 1.77 -9.67 4.13
N ASN A 83 2.83 -10.14 3.47
CA ASN A 83 4.00 -10.69 4.13
C ASN A 83 4.76 -9.64 4.95
N PHE A 84 4.91 -8.41 4.45
CA PHE A 84 5.53 -7.35 5.24
C PHE A 84 4.64 -6.87 6.38
N ALA A 85 3.32 -6.80 6.20
CA ALA A 85 2.39 -6.50 7.30
C ALA A 85 2.49 -7.54 8.43
N ASP A 86 2.57 -8.83 8.07
CA ASP A 86 2.80 -9.92 9.01
C ASP A 86 4.16 -9.81 9.71
N ALA A 87 5.21 -9.42 8.98
CA ALA A 87 6.53 -9.18 9.55
C ALA A 87 6.50 -8.02 10.56
N VAL A 88 5.84 -6.91 10.23
CA VAL A 88 5.67 -5.75 11.14
C VAL A 88 4.94 -6.14 12.42
N ALA A 89 3.96 -7.05 12.34
CA ALA A 89 3.21 -7.51 13.51
C ALA A 89 4.00 -8.45 14.44
N ARG A 90 5.12 -9.02 13.97
CA ARG A 90 5.89 -10.06 14.67
C ARG A 90 7.32 -9.66 15.02
N LEU A 91 7.85 -8.64 14.37
CA LEU A 91 9.19 -8.12 14.60
C LEU A 91 9.13 -6.86 15.48
N ASP A 92 10.15 -6.71 16.31
CA ASP A 92 10.31 -5.58 17.22
C ASP A 92 11.53 -4.71 16.85
N GLY A 93 11.58 -3.50 17.41
CA GLY A 93 12.74 -2.61 17.29
C GLY A 93 13.18 -2.34 15.84
N ALA A 94 14.48 -2.47 15.60
CA ALA A 94 15.09 -2.17 14.30
C ALA A 94 14.58 -3.09 13.17
N GLU A 95 14.27 -4.36 13.46
CA GLU A 95 13.76 -5.31 12.46
C GLU A 95 12.33 -4.93 12.01
N SER A 96 11.51 -4.43 12.95
CA SER A 96 10.20 -3.85 12.63
C SER A 96 10.33 -2.61 11.73
N CYS A 97 11.35 -1.76 11.95
CA CYS A 97 11.58 -0.59 11.09
C CYS A 97 11.84 -1.00 9.64
N SER A 98 12.72 -1.98 9.39
CA SER A 98 12.97 -2.47 8.03
C SER A 98 11.71 -3.04 7.38
N ALA A 99 10.88 -3.79 8.12
CA ALA A 99 9.62 -4.30 7.61
C ALA A 99 8.62 -3.16 7.27
N ARG A 100 8.56 -2.12 8.09
CA ARG A 100 7.70 -0.94 7.86
C ARG A 100 8.12 -0.14 6.63
N VAL A 101 9.42 0.09 6.44
CA VAL A 101 9.93 0.80 5.25
C VAL A 101 9.57 0.04 3.98
N ASN A 102 9.74 -1.29 3.96
CA ASN A 102 9.36 -2.09 2.80
C ASN A 102 7.83 -2.11 2.59
N LEU A 103 7.05 -2.21 3.66
CA LEU A 103 5.59 -2.16 3.58
C LEU A 103 5.07 -0.83 3.02
N GLU A 104 5.66 0.29 3.47
CA GLU A 104 5.36 1.64 2.96
C GLU A 104 5.63 1.72 1.46
N LEU A 105 6.82 1.29 1.01
CA LEU A 105 7.20 1.34 -0.40
C LEU A 105 6.32 0.46 -1.28
N VAL A 106 5.95 -0.74 -0.81
CA VAL A 106 5.03 -1.65 -1.53
C VAL A 106 3.66 -0.99 -1.70
N ARG A 107 3.13 -0.39 -0.64
CA ARG A 107 1.83 0.30 -0.69
C ARG A 107 1.88 1.53 -1.58
N GLU A 108 2.95 2.32 -1.54
CA GLU A 108 3.16 3.44 -2.46
C GLU A 108 3.18 2.94 -3.92
N THR A 109 3.90 1.85 -4.20
CA THR A 109 4.01 1.27 -5.54
C THR A 109 2.66 0.72 -6.04
N LEU A 110 1.86 0.09 -5.17
CA LEU A 110 0.48 -0.30 -5.50
C LEU A 110 -0.39 0.92 -5.85
N GLY A 111 -0.21 2.02 -5.12
CA GLY A 111 -0.87 3.29 -5.43
C GLY A 111 -0.44 3.86 -6.79
N ASP A 112 0.84 3.78 -7.12
CA ASP A 112 1.39 4.22 -8.42
C ASP A 112 0.82 3.39 -9.57
N ARG A 113 0.68 2.06 -9.40
CA ARG A 113 0.05 1.18 -10.39
C ARG A 113 -1.43 1.50 -10.58
N ALA A 114 -2.16 1.73 -9.50
CA ALA A 114 -3.56 2.13 -9.58
C ALA A 114 -3.72 3.48 -10.29
N THR A 115 -2.83 4.43 -10.03
CA THR A 115 -2.77 5.72 -10.75
C THR A 115 -2.52 5.51 -12.23
N ALA A 116 -1.55 4.67 -12.60
CA ALA A 116 -1.25 4.34 -14.00
C ALA A 116 -2.43 3.64 -14.71
N ALA A 117 -3.26 2.91 -13.96
CA ALA A 117 -4.50 2.30 -14.43
C ALA A 117 -5.71 3.26 -14.40
N ALA A 118 -5.51 4.55 -14.10
CA ALA A 118 -6.55 5.56 -13.92
C ALA A 118 -7.60 5.23 -12.83
N ASP A 119 -7.24 4.39 -11.86
CA ASP A 119 -8.05 4.11 -10.68
C ASP A 119 -7.59 4.99 -9.50
N GLY A 120 -8.06 6.25 -9.51
CA GLY A 120 -7.70 7.22 -8.48
C GLY A 120 -8.18 6.85 -7.08
N ARG A 121 -9.28 6.10 -6.94
CA ARG A 121 -9.82 5.71 -5.63
C ARG A 121 -8.93 4.66 -4.99
N THR A 122 -8.57 3.63 -5.74
CA THR A 122 -7.66 2.58 -5.28
C THR A 122 -6.27 3.16 -5.01
N ALA A 123 -5.79 4.06 -5.87
CA ALA A 123 -4.53 4.77 -5.66
C ALA A 123 -4.52 5.55 -4.33
N LEU A 124 -5.55 6.36 -4.09
CA LEU A 124 -5.70 7.13 -2.86
C LEU A 124 -5.69 6.23 -1.62
N ASN A 125 -6.42 5.12 -1.65
CA ASN A 125 -6.46 4.17 -0.54
C ASN A 125 -5.07 3.58 -0.23
N HIS A 126 -4.31 3.20 -1.27
CA HIS A 126 -2.97 2.68 -1.09
C HIS A 126 -2.00 3.72 -0.53
N TYR A 127 -2.02 4.97 -1.04
CA TYR A 127 -1.16 6.03 -0.52
C TYR A 127 -1.50 6.41 0.94
N LEU A 128 -2.79 6.46 1.30
CA LEU A 128 -3.20 6.67 2.69
C LEU A 128 -2.74 5.52 3.59
N SER A 129 -2.83 4.28 3.10
CA SER A 129 -2.36 3.09 3.83
C SER A 129 -0.84 3.06 3.97
N ALA A 130 -0.08 3.59 3.00
CA ALA A 130 1.37 3.78 3.11
C ALA A 130 1.71 4.83 4.18
N ARG A 131 0.95 5.93 4.22
CA ARG A 131 1.16 7.02 5.20
C ARG A 131 0.91 6.53 6.61
N GLU A 132 -0.11 5.71 6.79
CA GLU A 132 -0.43 5.09 8.08
C GLU A 132 0.73 4.23 8.62
N VAL A 133 1.53 3.60 7.75
CA VAL A 133 2.73 2.85 8.17
C VAL A 133 3.78 3.78 8.76
N ILE A 134 3.99 4.94 8.13
CA ILE A 134 4.89 6.01 8.61
C ILE A 134 4.36 6.57 9.92
N ASP A 135 3.09 6.96 9.97
CA ASP A 135 2.44 7.61 11.12
C ASP A 135 2.46 6.69 12.37
N ARG A 136 2.46 5.36 12.21
CA ARG A 136 2.54 4.38 13.30
C ARG A 136 3.94 3.87 13.59
N ALA A 137 4.96 4.34 12.88
CA ALA A 137 6.32 3.86 13.07
C ALA A 137 6.96 4.51 14.31
N PRO A 138 7.79 3.76 15.07
CA PRO A 138 8.66 4.35 16.07
C PRO A 138 9.56 5.46 15.48
N GLU A 139 9.96 6.42 16.33
CA GLU A 139 10.89 7.47 15.93
C GLU A 139 12.20 6.85 15.39
N GLY A 140 12.68 7.41 14.28
CA GLY A 140 13.91 6.97 13.63
C GLY A 140 13.77 5.80 12.65
N CYS A 141 12.58 5.20 12.45
CA CYS A 141 12.40 4.18 11.41
C CYS A 141 12.43 4.77 9.99
N PHE A 142 11.86 5.96 9.81
CA PHE A 142 11.91 6.71 8.55
C PHE A 142 12.81 7.92 8.76
N ALA A 143 13.85 8.02 7.95
CA ALA A 143 14.65 9.23 7.91
C ALA A 143 13.84 10.31 7.19
N ASP A 144 13.80 11.50 7.80
CA ASP A 144 13.42 12.78 7.19
C ASP A 144 11.99 12.95 6.62
N GLY A 145 11.58 14.21 6.48
CA GLY A 145 10.25 14.63 6.03
C GLY A 145 10.02 14.48 4.52
N GLU A 146 11.03 14.08 3.75
CA GLU A 146 10.95 13.97 2.29
C GLU A 146 9.97 12.87 1.87
N VAL A 147 10.04 11.68 2.50
CA VAL A 147 9.12 10.57 2.23
C VAL A 147 7.67 10.99 2.47
N LEU A 148 7.42 11.64 3.62
CA LEU A 148 6.09 12.12 3.97
C LEU A 148 5.60 13.23 3.02
N ALA A 149 6.48 14.14 2.60
CA ALA A 149 6.16 15.18 1.62
C ALA A 149 5.82 14.59 0.25
N ARG A 150 6.63 13.64 -0.24
CA ARG A 150 6.38 12.89 -1.47
C ARG A 150 5.00 12.21 -1.42
N LEU A 151 4.71 11.51 -0.35
CA LEU A 151 3.47 10.76 -0.20
C LEU A 151 2.26 11.68 -0.08
N ASN A 152 2.35 12.80 0.66
CA ASN A 152 1.27 13.79 0.73
C ASN A 152 0.99 14.44 -0.63
N SER A 153 2.01 14.66 -1.46
CA SER A 153 1.84 15.12 -2.85
C SER A 153 1.03 14.10 -3.67
N LYS A 154 1.39 12.81 -3.59
CA LYS A 154 0.66 11.72 -4.26
C LYS A 154 -0.79 11.59 -3.79
N ILE A 155 -1.03 11.70 -2.47
CA ILE A 155 -2.38 11.70 -1.88
C ILE A 155 -3.21 12.87 -2.44
N GLY A 156 -2.64 14.07 -2.49
CA GLY A 156 -3.32 15.26 -3.04
C GLY A 156 -3.68 15.09 -4.52
N ALA A 157 -2.75 14.58 -5.32
CA ALA A 157 -2.97 14.30 -6.74
C ALA A 157 -4.07 13.25 -6.96
N ALA A 158 -4.01 12.12 -6.25
CA ALA A 158 -5.03 11.07 -6.34
C ALA A 158 -6.40 11.58 -5.88
N GLY A 159 -6.46 12.31 -4.76
CA GLY A 159 -7.69 12.87 -4.22
C GLY A 159 -8.38 13.88 -5.14
N ALA A 160 -7.63 14.64 -5.93
CA ALA A 160 -8.19 15.58 -6.90
C ALA A 160 -8.93 14.90 -8.07
N ILE A 161 -8.57 13.65 -8.39
CA ILE A 161 -9.14 12.87 -9.49
C ILE A 161 -10.36 12.06 -9.01
N VAL A 162 -10.44 11.82 -7.70
CA VAL A 162 -11.50 11.02 -7.10
C VAL A 162 -12.81 11.82 -6.98
N PRO A 163 -13.90 11.40 -7.65
CA PRO A 163 -15.18 12.10 -7.53
C PRO A 163 -15.74 12.00 -6.10
N PRO A 164 -16.45 13.04 -5.61
CA PRO A 164 -17.07 13.00 -4.29
C PRO A 164 -18.06 11.83 -4.19
N ASN A 165 -18.16 11.22 -3.01
CA ASN A 165 -19.14 10.18 -2.78
C ASN A 165 -20.55 10.76 -3.05
N PRO A 166 -21.45 9.99 -3.69
CA PRO A 166 -22.83 10.44 -3.86
C PRO A 166 -23.45 10.71 -2.47
N PRO A 167 -24.28 11.75 -2.34
CA PRO A 167 -24.93 12.05 -1.07
C PRO A 167 -25.74 10.84 -0.60
N PRO A 168 -25.82 10.59 0.72
CA PRO A 168 -26.63 9.51 1.25
C PRO A 168 -28.08 9.68 0.76
N PRO A 169 -28.78 8.58 0.44
CA PRO A 169 -30.18 8.66 0.07
C PRO A 169 -30.95 9.38 1.20
N PRO A 170 -31.92 10.25 0.86
CA PRO A 170 -32.73 10.92 1.87
C PRO A 170 -33.35 9.88 2.81
N PRO A 171 -33.48 10.17 4.12
CA PRO A 171 -34.13 9.28 5.07
C PRO A 171 -35.47 8.84 4.50
N ALA A 172 -35.73 7.53 4.50
CA ALA A 172 -37.03 7.01 4.11
C ALA A 172 -38.10 7.75 4.93
N ALA A 173 -39.02 8.43 4.24
CA ALA A 173 -40.09 9.13 4.91
C ALA A 173 -40.84 8.13 5.79
N PRO A 174 -41.14 8.46 7.07
CA PRO A 174 -41.89 7.57 7.93
C PRO A 174 -43.22 7.22 7.23
N VAL A 175 -43.49 5.92 7.11
CA VAL A 175 -44.75 5.42 6.57
C VAL A 175 -45.85 5.91 7.51
N LEU A 176 -46.58 6.94 7.07
CA LEU A 176 -47.74 7.44 7.80
C LEU A 176 -48.75 6.29 7.91
N PRO A 177 -49.31 6.00 9.10
CA PRO A 177 -50.43 5.08 9.21
C PRO A 177 -51.60 5.60 8.36
N PRO A 178 -52.47 4.72 7.83
CA PRO A 178 -53.56 5.13 6.97
C PRO A 178 -54.56 5.98 7.77
N GLY A 179 -54.40 7.29 7.70
CA GLY A 179 -55.31 8.28 8.25
C GLY A 179 -56.49 8.49 7.31
N ALA A 180 -57.68 8.17 7.79
CA ALA A 180 -58.93 8.39 7.08
C ALA A 180 -59.17 9.88 6.79
N GLY A 181 -59.54 10.17 5.54
CA GLY A 181 -60.38 11.32 5.14
C GLY A 181 -59.78 12.72 5.29
N GLY A 182 -59.37 13.32 4.17
CA GLY A 182 -59.06 14.74 4.08
C GLY A 182 -58.82 15.21 2.66
N THR A 183 -59.88 15.72 2.02
CA THR A 183 -59.94 16.58 0.83
C THR A 183 -58.66 16.82 0.04
N ALA A 184 -58.64 16.31 -1.21
CA ALA A 184 -57.69 16.66 -2.24
C ALA A 184 -57.70 18.17 -2.51
N LEU A 185 -56.64 18.87 -2.09
CA LEU A 185 -56.29 20.17 -2.65
C LEU A 185 -55.48 19.91 -3.92
N THR A 186 -55.97 20.47 -5.03
CA THR A 186 -55.37 20.42 -6.35
C THR A 186 -53.93 20.96 -6.30
N GLN A 187 -52.95 20.06 -6.39
CA GLN A 187 -51.55 20.39 -6.62
C GLN A 187 -51.43 21.02 -8.02
N PRO A 188 -50.81 22.20 -8.19
CA PRO A 188 -50.53 22.74 -9.53
C PRO A 188 -49.60 21.78 -10.27
N PRO A 189 -49.80 21.53 -11.59
CA PRO A 189 -49.00 20.57 -12.32
C PRO A 189 -47.54 21.01 -12.34
N ASN A 190 -46.67 20.11 -11.87
CA ASN A 190 -45.23 20.24 -11.88
C ASN A 190 -44.78 20.47 -13.33
N ARG A 191 -44.23 21.65 -13.64
CA ARG A 191 -43.92 22.09 -15.01
C ARG A 191 -42.68 21.42 -15.61
N LEU A 192 -42.09 20.45 -14.93
CA LEU A 192 -40.86 19.77 -15.36
C LEU A 192 -40.94 18.28 -14.99
N ASP A 193 -41.86 17.57 -15.65
CA ASP A 193 -41.81 16.11 -15.73
C ASP A 193 -41.08 15.75 -17.05
N PRO A 194 -39.84 15.22 -17.00
CA PRO A 194 -39.06 14.88 -18.19
C PRO A 194 -39.59 13.63 -18.91
N THR A 195 -40.64 13.00 -18.40
CA THR A 195 -41.28 11.80 -18.98
C THR A 195 -42.61 12.08 -19.67
N SER A 196 -43.12 13.33 -19.65
CA SER A 196 -44.37 13.69 -20.33
C SER A 196 -44.15 14.77 -21.40
N GLY A 197 -44.07 14.34 -22.65
CA GLY A 197 -44.04 15.20 -23.83
C GLY A 197 -43.44 14.45 -25.01
N ASP A 198 -44.10 14.49 -26.17
CA ASP A 198 -43.55 13.90 -27.39
C ASP A 198 -42.22 14.61 -27.72
N PRO A 199 -41.07 13.90 -27.76
CA PRO A 199 -39.77 14.50 -28.05
C PRO A 199 -39.74 15.22 -29.42
N LEU A 200 -40.63 14.85 -30.34
CA LEU A 200 -40.72 15.47 -31.65
C LEU A 200 -41.26 16.91 -31.59
N ASP A 201 -42.21 17.18 -30.70
CA ASP A 201 -42.80 18.51 -30.53
C ASP A 201 -41.78 19.51 -29.96
N ARG A 202 -40.93 19.04 -29.04
CA ARG A 202 -39.80 19.84 -28.50
C ARG A 202 -38.77 20.17 -29.56
N LEU A 203 -38.46 19.24 -30.46
CA LEU A 203 -37.52 19.47 -31.55
C LEU A 203 -38.06 20.53 -32.53
N GLN A 204 -39.36 20.47 -32.85
CA GLN A 204 -40.01 21.46 -33.71
C GLN A 204 -40.06 22.85 -33.06
N GLN A 205 -40.25 22.93 -31.75
CA GLN A 205 -40.24 24.20 -31.00
C GLN A 205 -38.86 24.88 -31.10
N ILE A 206 -37.78 24.12 -30.86
CA ILE A 206 -36.40 24.64 -30.93
C ILE A 206 -36.06 25.13 -32.35
N LEU A 207 -36.49 24.38 -33.37
CA LEU A 207 -36.23 24.76 -34.77
C LEU A 207 -36.99 26.02 -35.20
N ARG A 208 -38.18 26.27 -34.64
CA ARG A 208 -38.93 27.52 -34.91
C ARG A 208 -38.29 28.71 -34.21
N ASP A 209 -37.90 28.56 -32.95
CA ASP A 209 -37.29 29.64 -32.17
C ASP A 209 -35.96 30.08 -32.80
N ALA A 210 -35.16 29.14 -33.31
CA ALA A 210 -33.92 29.40 -34.03
C ALA A 210 -34.10 30.07 -35.41
N ALA A 211 -35.29 30.02 -36.00
CA ALA A 211 -35.59 30.69 -37.27
C ALA A 211 -36.07 32.14 -37.07
N THR A 212 -36.35 32.54 -35.83
CA THR A 212 -36.87 33.88 -35.47
C THR A 212 -35.87 34.76 -34.70
N GLY A 213 -34.69 34.23 -34.38
CA GLY A 213 -33.56 34.98 -33.78
C GLY A 213 -32.46 35.27 -34.79
#